data_AF-A0A960G6C1-F1
#
_entry.id   AF-A0A960G6C1-F1
#
_cell.length_a   1.000
_cell.length_b   1.000
_cell.length_c   1.000
_cell.angle_alpha   90.00
_cell.angle_beta   90.00
_cell.angle_gamma   90.00
#
_symmetry.space_group_name_H-M   'P 1'
#
loop_
_entity.id
_entity.type
_entity.pdbx_description
1 polymer ?
#
loop_
_entity_poly.entity_id
_entity_poly.type
_entity_poly.pdbx_seq_one_letter_code
_entity_poly.pdbx_strand_id
1 'polypeptide(L)'
;QHVDYDVEQVDRLDARRSLERFAPEVVVCSWPPPGNSFEKHVFATPSVTTYVAIVSRSDADAGDWAAYRAQQGFTMRHDTRLSGLVLPHGSSRVFVFQRAAAAG
;
A
#
# COMPACT_ATOMS: atom_id res chain seq x y z
N GLN A 1 -11.42 -16.43 2.57
CA GLN A 1 -12.35 -16.16 1.45
C GLN A 1 -11.64 -16.47 0.15
N HIS A 2 -12.32 -17.11 -0.79
CA HIS A 2 -11.85 -17.25 -2.18
C HIS A 2 -12.54 -16.16 -3.00
N VAL A 3 -11.76 -15.29 -3.64
CA VAL A 3 -12.28 -14.28 -4.57
C VAL A 3 -11.92 -14.74 -5.97
N ASP A 4 -12.92 -15.01 -6.79
CA ASP A 4 -12.73 -15.33 -8.20
C ASP A 4 -12.72 -14.02 -8.98
N TYR A 5 -11.59 -13.70 -9.58
CA TYR A 5 -11.42 -12.48 -10.35
C TYR A 5 -11.58 -12.82 -11.83
N ASP A 6 -12.33 -11.98 -12.55
CA ASP A 6 -12.37 -12.07 -14.01
C ASP A 6 -10.94 -11.93 -14.56
N VAL A 7 -10.49 -12.97 -15.27
CA VAL A 7 -9.12 -13.07 -15.79
C VAL A 7 -8.82 -12.03 -16.87
N GLU A 8 -9.84 -11.43 -17.46
CA GLU A 8 -9.66 -10.31 -18.41
C GLU A 8 -9.41 -8.98 -17.69
N GLN A 9 -9.72 -8.89 -16.39
CA GLN A 9 -9.61 -7.66 -15.59
C GLN A 9 -8.43 -7.68 -14.62
N VAL A 10 -7.86 -8.85 -14.34
CA VAL A 10 -6.81 -9.02 -13.33
C VAL A 10 -5.60 -9.75 -13.90
N ASP A 11 -4.51 -9.01 -14.05
CA ASP A 11 -3.19 -9.55 -14.36
C ASP A 11 -2.59 -10.28 -13.15
N ARG A 12 -2.33 -11.58 -13.29
CA ARG A 12 -1.59 -12.37 -12.28
C ARG A 12 -0.09 -12.19 -12.48
N LEU A 13 0.52 -11.29 -11.70
CA LEU A 13 1.93 -10.94 -11.82
C LEU A 13 2.64 -10.97 -10.47
N ASP A 14 3.96 -11.12 -10.51
CA ASP A 14 4.81 -10.77 -9.37
C ASP A 14 4.69 -9.26 -9.09
N ALA A 15 4.44 -8.91 -7.83
CA ALA A 15 4.16 -7.54 -7.44
C ALA A 15 5.36 -6.60 -7.68
N ARG A 16 6.61 -7.07 -7.53
CA ARG A 16 7.78 -6.22 -7.80
C ARG A 16 7.95 -5.99 -9.29
N ARG A 17 7.75 -7.04 -10.10
CA ARG A 17 7.79 -6.93 -11.57
C ARG A 17 6.70 -6.01 -12.13
N SER A 18 5.54 -5.93 -11.49
CA SER A 18 4.49 -5.01 -11.95
C SER A 18 4.88 -3.54 -11.75
N LEU A 19 5.62 -3.19 -10.70
CA LEU A 19 6.15 -1.84 -10.50
C LEU A 19 7.12 -1.43 -11.62
N GLU A 20 8.00 -2.33 -12.04
CA GLU A 20 8.92 -2.11 -13.16
C GLU A 20 8.17 -1.98 -14.49
N ARG A 21 7.21 -2.87 -14.73
CA ARG A 21 6.47 -2.94 -16.01
C ARG A 21 5.58 -1.73 -16.24
N PHE A 22 4.85 -1.29 -15.21
CA PHE A 22 3.83 -0.27 -15.35
C PHE A 22 4.29 1.12 -14.88
N ALA A 23 5.42 1.21 -14.16
CA ALA A 23 5.92 2.44 -13.55
C ALA A 23 4.79 3.30 -12.94
N PRO A 24 3.96 2.74 -12.04
CA PRO A 24 2.76 3.40 -11.59
C PRO A 24 3.08 4.61 -10.71
N GLU A 25 2.24 5.64 -10.80
CA GLU A 25 2.28 6.78 -9.86
C GLU A 25 1.57 6.46 -8.54
N VAL A 26 0.51 5.65 -8.60
CA VAL A 26 -0.32 5.29 -7.44
C VAL A 26 -0.33 3.78 -7.26
N VAL A 27 -0.05 3.33 -6.05
CA VAL A 27 -0.17 1.92 -5.65
C VAL A 27 -1.18 1.81 -4.52
N VAL A 28 -2.12 0.88 -4.65
CA VAL A 28 -3.03 0.50 -3.56
C VAL A 28 -2.74 -0.94 -3.16
N CYS A 29 -2.45 -1.18 -1.88
CA CYS A 29 -2.30 -2.52 -1.35
C CYS A 29 -3.35 -2.76 -0.27
N SER A 30 -4.16 -3.79 -0.50
CA SER A 30 -5.28 -4.13 0.36
C SER A 30 -4.93 -5.37 1.18
N TRP A 31 -4.99 -5.23 2.50
CA TRP A 31 -4.63 -6.26 3.48
C TRP A 31 -3.26 -6.92 3.24
N PRO A 32 -2.16 -6.13 3.16
CA PRO A 32 -0.82 -6.71 3.06
C PRO A 32 -0.54 -7.60 4.29
N PRO A 33 0.03 -8.80 4.11
CA PRO A 33 0.39 -9.65 5.25
C PRO A 33 1.47 -8.97 6.13
N PRO A 34 1.62 -9.38 7.39
CA PRO A 34 2.67 -8.87 8.28
C PRO A 34 4.07 -8.99 7.64
N GLY A 35 4.83 -7.91 7.67
CA GLY A 35 6.20 -7.90 7.14
C GLY A 35 6.29 -8.06 5.62
N ASN A 36 5.25 -7.68 4.87
CA ASN A 36 5.24 -7.80 3.42
C ASN A 36 6.40 -7.00 2.77
N SER A 37 7.43 -7.73 2.32
CA SER A 37 8.63 -7.15 1.73
C SER A 37 8.40 -6.36 0.43
N PHE A 38 7.24 -6.53 -0.21
CA PHE A 38 6.84 -5.71 -1.36
C PHE A 38 6.76 -4.23 -1.00
N GLU A 39 6.32 -3.90 0.21
CA GLU A 39 6.04 -2.52 0.60
C GLU A 39 7.32 -1.68 0.69
N LYS A 40 8.43 -2.30 1.09
CA LYS A 40 9.77 -1.69 0.99
C LYS A 40 10.12 -1.31 -0.45
N HIS A 41 9.74 -2.14 -1.43
CA HIS A 41 10.00 -1.88 -2.84
C HIS A 41 9.14 -0.74 -3.38
N VAL A 42 7.89 -0.62 -2.91
CA VAL A 42 7.01 0.52 -3.27
C VAL A 42 7.69 1.84 -2.91
N PHE A 43 8.21 1.99 -1.69
CA PHE A 43 8.87 3.24 -1.27
C PHE A 43 10.17 3.54 -2.03
N ALA A 44 10.87 2.50 -2.51
CA ALA A 44 12.09 2.66 -3.30
C ALA A 44 11.82 2.93 -4.79
N THR A 45 10.61 2.66 -5.28
CA THR A 45 10.27 2.78 -6.71
C THR A 45 10.10 4.24 -7.11
N PRO A 46 10.90 4.78 -8.05
CA PRO A 46 10.88 6.22 -8.37
C PRO A 46 9.53 6.75 -8.87
N SER A 47 8.81 5.98 -9.68
CA SER A 47 7.54 6.42 -10.28
C SER A 47 6.44 6.60 -9.24
N VAL A 48 6.47 5.85 -8.14
CA VAL A 48 5.41 5.86 -7.14
C VAL A 48 5.45 7.18 -6.38
N THR A 49 4.39 7.97 -6.48
CA THR A 49 4.21 9.21 -5.73
C THR A 49 3.20 9.05 -4.60
N THR A 50 2.27 8.09 -4.73
CA THR A 50 1.26 7.79 -3.73
C THR A 50 1.18 6.30 -3.46
N TYR A 51 1.25 5.91 -2.19
CA TYR A 51 0.97 4.56 -1.74
C TYR A 51 -0.17 4.56 -0.73
N VAL A 52 -1.19 3.73 -0.97
CA VAL A 52 -2.34 3.56 -0.07
C VAL A 52 -2.31 2.14 0.47
N ALA A 53 -2.12 1.99 1.77
CA ALA A 53 -2.17 0.72 2.47
C ALA A 53 -3.48 0.62 3.26
N ILE A 54 -4.33 -0.35 2.90
CA ILE A 54 -5.52 -0.71 3.68
C ILE A 54 -5.13 -1.86 4.58
N VAL A 55 -4.99 -1.61 5.87
CA VAL A 55 -4.50 -2.59 6.86
C VAL A 55 -5.58 -2.95 7.86
N SER A 56 -5.41 -4.07 8.56
CA SER A 56 -6.24 -4.40 9.73
C SER A 56 -6.11 -3.37 10.85
N ARG A 57 -7.08 -3.37 11.79
CA ARG A 57 -6.96 -2.60 13.03
C ARG A 57 -5.76 -2.98 13.91
N SER A 58 -5.36 -4.25 13.87
CA SER A 58 -4.20 -4.76 14.59
C SER A 58 -2.94 -4.57 13.76
N ASP A 59 -1.89 -3.98 14.34
CA ASP A 59 -0.56 -3.85 13.72
C ASP A 59 0.10 -5.23 13.52
N ALA A 60 -0.20 -6.20 14.38
CA ALA A 60 0.40 -7.53 14.30
C ALA A 60 -0.04 -8.31 13.05
N ASP A 61 -1.17 -7.94 12.45
CA ASP A 61 -1.86 -8.73 11.44
C ASP A 61 -1.75 -8.15 10.02
N ALA A 62 -1.08 -7.00 9.83
CA ALA A 62 -0.94 -6.41 8.51
C ALA A 62 0.28 -5.50 8.37
N GLY A 63 0.80 -5.45 7.15
CA GLY A 63 1.78 -4.46 6.71
C GLY A 63 3.20 -4.68 7.23
N ASP A 64 4.15 -4.00 6.59
CA ASP A 64 5.53 -3.85 7.03
C ASP A 64 5.70 -2.53 7.77
N TRP A 65 5.25 -2.50 9.03
CA TRP A 65 5.37 -1.31 9.87
C TRP A 65 6.80 -0.81 10.06
N ALA A 66 7.79 -1.70 9.97
CA ALA A 66 9.19 -1.31 10.01
C ALA A 66 9.54 -0.49 8.76
N ALA A 67 9.09 -0.92 7.56
CA ALA A 67 9.24 -0.15 6.33
C ALA A 67 8.50 1.19 6.39
N TYR A 68 7.26 1.19 6.89
CA TYR A 68 6.44 2.42 6.98
C TYR A 68 7.11 3.50 7.81
N ARG A 69 7.78 3.11 8.90
CA ARG A 69 8.49 4.03 9.80
C ARG A 69 9.91 4.38 9.34
N ALA A 70 10.60 3.45 8.69
CA ALA A 70 11.99 3.64 8.28
C ALA A 70 12.13 4.46 6.99
N GLN A 71 11.13 4.43 6.11
CA GLN A 71 11.15 5.23 4.89
C GLN A 71 11.26 6.73 5.23
N GLN A 72 12.01 7.48 4.42
CA GLN A 72 12.22 8.93 4.60
C GLN A 72 11.68 9.77 3.43
N GLY A 73 11.29 9.11 2.34
CA GLY A 73 10.89 9.77 1.10
C GLY A 73 9.41 10.12 1.02
N PHE A 74 8.60 9.71 1.99
CA PHE A 74 7.16 9.90 2.02
C PHE A 74 6.70 10.46 3.36
N THR A 75 5.71 11.35 3.28
CA THR A 75 4.84 11.63 4.42
C THR A 75 3.88 10.47 4.62
N MET A 76 3.58 10.10 5.86
CA MET A 76 2.63 9.05 6.21
C MET A 76 1.50 9.65 7.04
N ARG A 77 0.25 9.43 6.65
CA ARG A 77 -0.91 9.75 7.51
C ARG A 77 -1.92 8.62 7.55
N HIS A 78 -2.51 8.45 8.72
CA HIS A 78 -3.75 7.70 8.88
C HIS A 78 -4.92 8.56 8.39
N ASP A 79 -5.60 8.14 7.33
CA ASP A 79 -6.76 8.84 6.78
C ASP A 79 -8.06 8.26 7.36
N THR A 80 -8.62 8.92 8.36
CA THR A 80 -9.83 8.47 9.06
C THR A 80 -11.07 8.49 8.18
N ARG A 81 -11.13 9.41 7.20
CA ARG A 81 -12.26 9.48 6.25
C ARG A 81 -12.25 8.26 5.35
N LEU A 82 -11.12 7.95 4.70
CA LEU A 82 -10.98 6.76 3.87
C LEU A 82 -11.17 5.48 4.67
N SER A 83 -10.65 5.43 5.90
CA SER A 83 -10.87 4.30 6.81
C SER A 83 -12.35 4.04 7.09
N GLY A 84 -13.15 5.10 7.17
CA GLY A 84 -14.61 5.01 7.32
C GLY A 84 -15.34 4.47 6.09
N LEU A 85 -14.73 4.51 4.90
CA LEU A 85 -15.35 4.05 3.65
C LEU A 85 -15.09 2.55 3.36
N VAL A 86 -14.11 1.94 4.03
CA VAL A 86 -13.77 0.52 3.80
C VAL A 86 -14.74 -0.37 4.58
N LEU A 87 -15.29 -1.35 3.88
CA LEU A 87 -16.18 -2.35 4.45
C LEU A 87 -15.41 -3.61 4.91
N PRO A 88 -15.84 -4.27 5.99
CA PRO A 88 -16.85 -3.80 6.93
C PRO A 88 -16.30 -2.63 7.76
N HIS A 89 -17.17 -1.65 8.04
CA HIS A 89 -16.78 -0.43 8.74
C HIS A 89 -16.08 -0.73 10.07
N GLY A 90 -14.99 -0.01 10.34
CA GLY A 90 -14.24 -0.12 11.59
C GLY A 90 -13.38 -1.37 11.73
N SER A 91 -13.23 -2.18 10.69
CA SER A 91 -12.32 -3.35 10.69
C SER A 91 -10.90 -3.04 10.20
N SER A 92 -10.74 -1.95 9.45
CA SER A 92 -9.51 -1.55 8.80
C SER A 92 -9.07 -0.12 9.14
N ARG A 93 -7.81 0.18 8.86
CA ARG A 93 -7.24 1.52 8.83
C ARG A 93 -6.62 1.76 7.46
N VAL A 94 -6.73 2.98 6.95
CA VAL A 94 -6.14 3.38 5.68
C VAL A 94 -5.00 4.34 5.95
N PHE A 95 -3.80 3.95 5.55
CA PHE A 95 -2.63 4.80 5.56
C PHE A 95 -2.35 5.29 4.15
N VAL A 96 -2.20 6.61 4.02
CA VAL A 96 -1.82 7.25 2.77
C VAL A 96 -0.39 7.78 2.94
N PHE A 97 0.48 7.30 2.06
CA PHE A 97 1.85 7.74 1.93
C PHE A 97 1.94 8.62 0.69
N GLN A 98 2.44 9.84 0.84
CA GLN A 98 2.65 10.76 -0.28
C GLN A 98 4.11 11.16 -0.33
N ARG A 99 4.76 11.00 -1.49
CA ARG A 99 6.17 11.32 -1.68
C ARG A 99 6.41 12.77 -1.28
N ALA A 100 7.36 13.00 -0.39
CA ALA A 100 7.74 14.33 0.03
C ALA A 100 8.32 15.08 -1.18
N ALA A 101 7.97 16.36 -1.32
CA ALA A 101 8.70 17.23 -2.22
C ALA A 101 10.18 17.21 -1.82
N ALA A 102 11.08 17.15 -2.80
CA ALA A 102 12.50 17.32 -2.51
C ALA A 102 12.67 18.64 -1.77
N ALA A 103 13.36 18.62 -0.62
CA ALA A 103 13.88 19.85 -0.05
C ALA A 103 14.84 20.44 -1.09
N GLY A 104 14.41 21.52 -1.73
CA GLY A 104 15.23 22.27 -2.68
C GLY A 104 16.41 22.96 -2.00
#